data_AF-Q93AR9-F1
#
_entry.id   AF-Q93AR9-F1
#
_cell.length_a   1.000
_cell.length_b   1.000
_cell.length_c   1.000
_cell.angle_alpha   90.00
_cell.angle_beta   90.00
_cell.angle_gamma   90.00
#
_symmetry.space_group_name_H-M   'P 1'
#
loop_
_entity.id
_entity.type
_entity.pdbx_description
1 polymer ?
#
loop_
_entity_poly.entity_id
_entity_poly.type
_entity_poly.pdbx_seq_one_letter_code
_entity_poly.pdbx_strand_id
1 'polypeptide(L)'
;MVLAAIFFGGTPILATAMAYPLAICAACVITSIIGTFFVKLGTNNSIMGALYKGLIVTGALSILGLGAATSFTIGWGSIGTVGGIEVRGGNLFVCGLIGLVVTALIVVITEYYTGTNKRPVNSIAQASVTGHGTNVIQGLAVSLESTALPAIVIVGGIIATYQLAGLFGTAIAVTAMLGLAGMIVALDAFGPVTDNAGGIAEMSHLSP
;
A
#
# COMPACT_ATOMS: atom_id res chain seq x y z
N MET A 1 -9.07 -7.09 -14.75
CA MET A 1 -9.59 -7.32 -16.11
C MET A 1 -10.06 -8.76 -16.32
N VAL A 2 -9.20 -9.77 -16.12
CA VAL A 2 -9.59 -11.20 -16.34
C VAL A 2 -10.82 -11.61 -15.54
N LEU A 3 -10.89 -11.29 -14.24
CA LEU A 3 -12.07 -11.59 -13.43
C LEU A 3 -13.35 -10.89 -13.90
N ALA A 4 -13.24 -9.66 -14.43
CA ALA A 4 -14.40 -8.97 -15.00
C ALA A 4 -14.92 -9.71 -16.24
N ALA A 5 -14.01 -10.22 -17.09
CA ALA A 5 -14.37 -11.04 -18.25
C ALA A 5 -15.03 -12.38 -17.84
N ILE A 6 -14.54 -13.01 -16.77
CA ILE A 6 -15.10 -14.27 -16.26
C ILE A 6 -16.49 -14.07 -15.66
N PHE A 7 -16.68 -13.05 -14.81
CA PHE A 7 -17.92 -12.88 -14.04
C PHE A 7 -18.99 -12.07 -14.75
N PHE A 8 -18.61 -11.16 -15.66
CA PHE A 8 -19.54 -10.27 -16.37
C PHE A 8 -19.54 -10.50 -17.88
N GLY A 9 -18.94 -11.59 -18.36
CA GLY A 9 -18.95 -11.97 -19.78
C GLY A 9 -20.36 -12.02 -20.36
N GLY A 10 -20.56 -11.39 -21.52
CA GLY A 10 -21.88 -11.33 -22.19
C GLY A 10 -22.89 -10.37 -21.58
N THR A 11 -22.54 -9.65 -20.50
CA THR A 11 -23.42 -8.64 -19.89
C THR A 11 -23.09 -7.23 -20.40
N PRO A 12 -24.05 -6.28 -20.39
CA PRO A 12 -23.80 -4.89 -20.79
C PRO A 12 -22.75 -4.17 -19.94
N ILE A 13 -22.51 -4.61 -18.70
CA ILE A 13 -21.54 -3.99 -17.77
C ILE A 13 -20.10 -4.46 -18.01
N LEU A 14 -19.86 -5.43 -18.90
CA LEU A 14 -18.53 -6.01 -19.11
C LEU A 14 -17.45 -4.94 -19.37
N ALA A 15 -17.71 -4.02 -20.29
CA ALA A 15 -16.74 -3.01 -20.69
C ALA A 15 -16.38 -2.07 -19.52
N THR A 16 -17.37 -1.62 -18.74
CA THR A 16 -17.15 -0.74 -17.59
C THR A 16 -16.52 -1.48 -16.42
N ALA A 17 -16.89 -2.74 -16.17
CA ALA A 17 -16.26 -3.58 -15.16
C ALA A 17 -14.79 -3.90 -15.49
N MET A 18 -14.44 -4.05 -16.78
CA MET A 18 -13.05 -4.18 -17.22
C MET A 18 -12.26 -2.88 -17.09
N ALA A 19 -12.90 -1.73 -17.37
CA ALA A 19 -12.30 -0.41 -17.24
C ALA A 19 -12.14 0.04 -15.78
N TYR A 20 -12.95 -0.46 -14.85
CA TYR A 20 -12.94 -0.04 -13.44
C TYR A 20 -11.56 -0.10 -12.77
N PRO A 21 -10.81 -1.23 -12.77
CA PRO A 21 -9.48 -1.25 -12.18
C PRO A 21 -8.50 -0.28 -12.86
N LEU A 22 -8.64 -0.05 -14.17
CA LEU A 22 -7.82 0.93 -14.90
C LEU A 22 -8.16 2.36 -14.47
N ALA A 23 -9.44 2.67 -14.28
CA ALA A 23 -9.91 3.96 -13.79
C ALA A 23 -9.42 4.24 -12.36
N ILE A 24 -9.41 3.23 -11.48
CA ILE A 24 -8.82 3.34 -10.14
C ILE A 24 -7.33 3.71 -10.25
N CYS A 25 -6.55 2.96 -11.02
CA CYS A 25 -5.11 3.24 -11.17
C CYS A 25 -4.87 4.63 -11.78
N ALA A 26 -5.63 5.03 -12.81
CA ALA A 26 -5.51 6.34 -13.43
C ALA A 26 -5.82 7.47 -12.43
N ALA A 27 -6.86 7.33 -11.62
CA ALA A 27 -7.18 8.29 -10.57
C ALA A 27 -6.06 8.35 -9.52
N CYS A 28 -5.52 7.21 -9.10
CA CYS A 28 -4.45 7.15 -8.10
C CYS A 28 -3.09 7.68 -8.59
N VAL A 29 -2.82 7.65 -9.91
CA VAL A 29 -1.65 8.33 -10.49
C VAL A 29 -1.77 9.84 -10.26
N ILE A 30 -2.95 10.42 -10.51
CA ILE A 30 -3.18 11.85 -10.29
C ILE A 30 -3.02 12.21 -8.81
N THR A 31 -3.59 11.42 -7.90
CA THR A 31 -3.46 11.66 -6.45
C THR A 31 -2.01 11.48 -5.97
N SER A 32 -1.24 10.57 -6.57
CA SER A 32 0.19 10.40 -6.29
C SER A 32 0.98 11.63 -6.70
N ILE A 33 0.74 12.16 -7.91
CA ILE A 33 1.35 13.41 -8.40
C ILE A 33 1.04 14.56 -7.43
N ILE A 34 -0.23 14.73 -7.04
CA ILE A 34 -0.63 15.76 -6.07
C ILE A 34 0.09 15.57 -4.73
N GLY A 35 0.18 14.33 -4.23
CA GLY A 35 0.86 14.02 -2.97
C GLY A 35 2.35 14.40 -2.94
N THR A 36 3.04 14.35 -4.08
CA THR A 36 4.46 14.76 -4.16
C THR A 36 4.66 16.22 -3.74
N PHE A 37 3.71 17.13 -4.04
CA PHE A 37 3.77 18.52 -3.63
C PHE A 37 3.65 18.74 -2.12
N PHE A 38 3.23 17.71 -1.37
CA PHE A 38 3.13 17.73 0.10
C PHE A 38 4.36 17.15 0.79
N VAL A 39 5.27 16.53 0.05
CA VAL A 39 6.58 16.08 0.54
C VAL A 39 7.49 17.30 0.69
N LYS A 40 7.35 17.99 1.83
CA LYS A 40 8.15 19.18 2.17
C LYS A 40 8.73 19.03 3.56
N LEU A 41 10.02 19.31 3.68
CA LEU A 41 10.70 19.33 4.97
C LEU A 41 10.06 20.39 5.89
N GLY A 42 9.67 19.95 7.07
CA GLY A 42 9.18 20.84 8.13
C GLY A 42 10.32 21.31 9.04
N THR A 43 9.97 22.03 10.10
CA THR A 43 10.90 22.58 11.10
C THR A 43 11.79 21.53 11.78
N ASN A 44 11.31 20.29 11.88
CA ASN A 44 12.01 19.19 12.56
C ASN A 44 13.05 18.50 11.66
N ASN A 45 13.20 18.91 10.38
CA ASN A 45 14.10 18.31 9.39
C ASN A 45 13.98 16.77 9.24
N SER A 46 12.84 16.20 9.63
CA SER A 46 12.59 14.76 9.48
C SER A 46 12.21 14.43 8.04
N ILE A 47 13.15 13.80 7.33
CA ILE A 47 12.95 13.36 5.94
C ILE A 47 11.81 12.34 5.86
N MET A 48 11.83 11.32 6.72
CA MET A 48 10.76 10.32 6.80
C MET A 48 9.41 10.95 7.14
N GLY A 49 9.36 11.96 8.01
CA GLY A 49 8.13 12.69 8.31
C GLY A 49 7.54 13.41 7.09
N ALA A 50 8.39 14.02 6.25
CA ALA A 50 7.96 14.66 5.01
C ALA A 50 7.42 13.63 3.99
N LEU A 51 8.11 12.49 3.88
CA LEU A 51 7.72 11.37 3.03
C LEU A 51 6.37 10.76 3.47
N TYR A 52 6.17 10.53 4.78
CA TYR A 52 4.90 10.04 5.32
C TYR A 52 3.74 11.03 5.13
N LYS A 53 4.01 12.34 5.23
CA LYS A 53 3.01 13.36 4.93
C LYS A 53 2.50 13.24 3.49
N GLY A 54 3.40 13.07 2.51
CA GLY A 54 3.03 12.82 1.12
C GLY A 54 2.15 11.58 0.98
N LEU A 55 2.55 10.47 1.62
CA LEU A 55 1.81 9.21 1.59
C LEU A 55 0.39 9.34 2.16
N ILE A 56 0.24 10.00 3.31
CA ILE A 56 -1.06 10.23 3.94
C ILE A 56 -1.97 11.06 3.02
N VAL A 57 -1.43 12.13 2.40
CA VAL A 57 -2.19 12.96 1.47
C VAL A 57 -2.61 12.16 0.24
N THR A 58 -1.70 11.39 -0.37
CA THR A 58 -2.03 10.51 -1.50
C THR A 58 -3.10 9.49 -1.12
N GLY A 59 -2.99 8.86 0.05
CA GLY A 59 -3.97 7.90 0.57
C GLY A 59 -5.36 8.53 0.74
N ALA A 60 -5.43 9.68 1.39
CA ALA A 60 -6.67 10.41 1.61
C ALA A 60 -7.32 10.85 0.29
N LEU A 61 -6.53 11.41 -0.64
CA LEU A 61 -7.03 11.80 -1.96
C LEU A 61 -7.45 10.59 -2.81
N SER A 62 -6.81 9.43 -2.63
CA SER A 62 -7.18 8.20 -3.34
C SER A 62 -8.56 7.70 -2.95
N ILE A 63 -9.09 8.04 -1.77
CA ILE A 63 -10.49 7.77 -1.42
C ILE A 63 -11.43 8.51 -2.37
N LEU A 64 -11.15 9.79 -2.67
CA LEU A 64 -11.91 10.56 -3.66
C LEU A 64 -11.70 10.00 -5.08
N GLY A 65 -10.47 9.61 -5.42
CA GLY A 65 -10.14 8.96 -6.70
C GLY A 65 -10.93 7.66 -6.91
N LEU A 66 -11.04 6.82 -5.88
CA LEU A 66 -11.85 5.60 -5.89
C LEU A 66 -13.34 5.92 -6.08
N GLY A 67 -13.85 6.96 -5.41
CA GLY A 67 -15.24 7.39 -5.54
C GLY A 67 -15.55 7.90 -6.95
N ALA A 68 -14.64 8.68 -7.53
CA ALA A 68 -14.72 9.15 -8.92
C ALA A 68 -14.67 7.98 -9.91
N ALA A 69 -13.70 7.07 -9.77
CA ALA A 69 -13.58 5.88 -10.61
C ALA A 69 -14.86 5.02 -10.54
N THR A 70 -15.43 4.85 -9.34
CA THR A 70 -16.69 4.12 -9.14
C THR A 70 -17.85 4.83 -9.84
N SER A 71 -17.97 6.15 -9.68
CA SER A 71 -19.06 6.93 -10.27
C SER A 71 -19.01 6.98 -11.80
N PHE A 72 -17.82 7.06 -12.39
CA PHE A 72 -17.64 7.18 -13.85
C PHE A 72 -17.62 5.85 -14.61
N THR A 73 -17.54 4.70 -13.93
CA THR A 73 -17.45 3.39 -14.59
C THR A 73 -18.65 2.49 -14.28
N ILE A 74 -18.68 1.93 -13.08
CA ILE A 74 -19.65 0.90 -12.69
C ILE A 74 -20.90 1.47 -12.01
N GLY A 75 -20.84 2.74 -11.58
CA GLY A 75 -21.88 3.37 -10.75
C GLY A 75 -21.93 2.80 -9.34
N TRP A 76 -22.96 3.19 -8.58
CA TRP A 76 -23.14 2.78 -7.17
C TRP A 76 -24.17 1.67 -6.98
N GLY A 77 -24.88 1.32 -8.05
CA GLY A 77 -25.95 0.32 -8.05
C GLY A 77 -25.46 -1.13 -8.08
N SER A 78 -26.40 -2.05 -8.33
CA SER A 78 -26.10 -3.46 -8.53
C SER A 78 -25.43 -3.67 -9.89
N ILE A 79 -24.31 -4.39 -9.93
CA ILE A 79 -23.57 -4.69 -11.16
C ILE A 79 -23.74 -6.15 -11.61
N GLY A 80 -24.26 -7.01 -10.74
CA GLY A 80 -24.48 -8.43 -11.00
C GLY A 80 -24.19 -9.30 -9.78
N THR A 81 -24.11 -10.60 -9.99
CA THR A 81 -23.88 -11.58 -8.92
C THR A 81 -22.59 -12.36 -9.19
N VAL A 82 -21.69 -12.39 -8.22
CA VAL A 82 -20.43 -13.14 -8.29
C VAL A 82 -20.47 -14.23 -7.22
N GLY A 83 -20.51 -15.50 -7.64
CA GLY A 83 -20.52 -16.64 -6.70
C GLY A 83 -21.71 -16.65 -5.73
N GLY A 84 -22.88 -16.16 -6.17
CA GLY A 84 -24.09 -16.04 -5.33
C GLY A 84 -24.18 -14.77 -4.48
N ILE A 85 -23.14 -13.92 -4.48
CA ILE A 85 -23.12 -12.65 -3.76
C ILE A 85 -23.51 -11.51 -4.71
N GLU A 86 -24.53 -10.73 -4.37
CA GLU A 86 -24.87 -9.51 -5.11
C GLU A 86 -23.74 -8.48 -4.97
N VAL A 87 -23.11 -8.14 -6.09
CA VAL A 87 -22.05 -7.15 -6.13
C VAL A 87 -22.66 -5.80 -6.49
N ARG A 88 -22.43 -4.82 -5.63
CA ARG A 88 -22.83 -3.42 -5.83
C ARG A 88 -21.59 -2.55 -5.93
N GLY A 89 -21.68 -1.44 -6.66
CA GLY A 89 -20.59 -0.47 -6.75
C GLY A 89 -20.19 0.09 -5.38
N GLY A 90 -21.15 0.28 -4.48
CA GLY A 90 -20.88 0.62 -3.08
C GLY A 90 -20.01 -0.42 -2.34
N ASN A 91 -20.28 -1.73 -2.56
CA ASN A 91 -19.49 -2.80 -1.95
C ASN A 91 -18.05 -2.80 -2.50
N LEU A 92 -17.88 -2.53 -3.79
CA LEU A 92 -16.56 -2.45 -4.42
C LEU A 92 -15.77 -1.22 -3.97
N PHE A 93 -16.44 -0.08 -3.78
CA PHE A 93 -15.82 1.10 -3.17
C PHE A 93 -15.31 0.78 -1.75
N VAL A 94 -16.13 0.13 -0.92
CA VAL A 94 -15.71 -0.33 0.42
C VAL A 94 -14.55 -1.33 0.33
N CYS A 95 -14.55 -2.25 -0.64
CA CYS A 95 -13.40 -3.13 -0.88
C CYS A 95 -12.12 -2.34 -1.21
N GLY A 96 -12.23 -1.30 -2.04
CA GLY A 96 -11.12 -0.39 -2.33
C GLY A 96 -10.60 0.32 -1.07
N LEU A 97 -11.50 0.80 -0.20
CA LEU A 97 -11.12 1.39 1.08
C LEU A 97 -10.41 0.40 2.00
N ILE A 98 -10.88 -0.85 2.09
CA ILE A 98 -10.20 -1.91 2.83
C ILE A 98 -8.80 -2.13 2.27
N GLY A 99 -8.63 -2.12 0.94
CA GLY A 99 -7.32 -2.15 0.30
C GLY A 99 -6.39 -1.02 0.77
N LEU A 100 -6.86 0.22 0.79
CA LEU A 100 -6.08 1.36 1.28
C LEU A 100 -5.71 1.22 2.76
N VAL A 101 -6.63 0.72 3.60
CA VAL A 101 -6.37 0.45 5.03
C VAL A 101 -5.33 -0.66 5.19
N VAL A 102 -5.42 -1.75 4.42
CA VAL A 102 -4.43 -2.82 4.42
C VAL A 102 -3.05 -2.28 4.04
N THR A 103 -2.95 -1.46 3.00
CA THR A 103 -1.68 -0.80 2.64
C THR A 103 -1.13 0.03 3.80
N ALA A 104 -1.96 0.88 4.43
CA ALA A 104 -1.52 1.71 5.56
C ALA A 104 -1.04 0.88 6.75
N LEU A 105 -1.76 -0.20 7.09
CA LEU A 105 -1.37 -1.12 8.15
C LEU A 105 -0.04 -1.81 7.84
N ILE A 106 0.15 -2.29 6.61
CA ILE A 106 1.42 -2.90 6.19
C ILE A 106 2.57 -1.90 6.33
N VAL A 107 2.40 -0.66 5.88
CA VAL A 107 3.44 0.39 6.02
C VAL A 107 3.81 0.61 7.49
N VAL A 108 2.81 0.75 8.37
CA VAL A 108 3.04 0.96 9.81
C VAL A 108 3.71 -0.25 10.47
N ILE A 109 3.29 -1.46 10.12
CA ILE A 109 3.89 -2.69 10.65
C ILE A 109 5.34 -2.82 10.18
N THR A 110 5.61 -2.61 8.89
CA THR A 110 6.97 -2.66 8.35
C THR A 110 7.87 -1.67 9.08
N GLU A 111 7.44 -0.41 9.21
CA GLU A 111 8.21 0.62 9.92
C GLU A 111 8.49 0.26 11.39
N TYR A 112 7.59 -0.46 12.06
CA TYR A 112 7.84 -0.92 13.43
C TYR A 112 8.97 -1.97 13.50
N TYR A 113 9.05 -2.87 12.51
CA TYR A 113 10.05 -3.93 12.47
C TYR A 113 11.37 -3.51 11.82
N THR A 114 11.38 -2.45 10.99
CA THR A 114 12.58 -1.98 10.27
C THR A 114 13.11 -0.63 10.73
N GLY A 115 12.29 0.19 11.39
CA GLY A 115 12.67 1.52 11.85
C GLY A 115 13.63 1.49 13.03
N THR A 116 14.59 2.42 13.04
CA THR A 116 15.49 2.61 14.18
C THR A 116 14.72 3.12 15.40
N ASN A 117 15.24 2.88 16.61
CA ASN A 117 14.58 3.24 17.87
C ASN A 117 13.26 2.49 18.14
N LYS A 118 13.05 1.35 17.50
CA LYS A 118 11.94 0.42 17.78
C LYS A 118 12.49 -0.86 18.42
N ARG A 119 11.64 -1.53 19.22
CA ARG A 119 12.01 -2.77 19.94
C ARG A 119 12.74 -3.80 19.05
N PRO A 120 12.26 -4.12 17.83
CA PRO A 120 12.87 -5.19 17.04
C PRO A 120 14.28 -4.85 16.54
N VAL A 121 14.50 -3.64 16.02
CA VAL A 121 15.83 -3.19 15.58
C VAL A 121 16.77 -3.00 16.77
N ASN A 122 16.26 -2.43 17.87
CA ASN A 122 17.06 -2.24 19.09
C ASN A 122 17.50 -3.58 19.69
N SER A 123 16.65 -4.62 19.68
CA SER A 123 17.03 -5.94 20.22
C SER A 123 18.13 -6.60 19.38
N ILE A 124 18.09 -6.46 18.06
CA ILE A 124 19.15 -6.93 17.16
C ILE A 124 20.47 -6.18 17.42
N ALA A 125 20.39 -4.85 17.56
CA ALA A 125 21.57 -4.03 17.85
C ALA A 125 22.22 -4.39 19.21
N GLN A 126 21.42 -4.67 20.24
CA GLN A 126 21.94 -5.13 21.54
C GLN A 126 22.56 -6.53 21.47
N ALA A 127 22.00 -7.43 20.64
CA ALA A 127 22.59 -8.76 20.44
C ALA A 127 24.03 -8.69 19.90
N SER A 128 24.38 -7.64 19.15
CA SER A 128 25.75 -7.41 18.65
C SER A 128 26.81 -7.31 19.76
N VAL A 129 26.44 -6.97 21.00
CA VAL A 129 27.38 -6.92 22.15
C VAL A 129 27.91 -8.31 22.51
N THR A 130 27.14 -9.36 22.22
CA THR A 130 27.50 -10.75 22.54
C THR A 130 28.18 -11.50 21.40
N GLY A 131 28.25 -10.88 20.21
CA GLY A 131 28.93 -11.42 19.03
C GLY A 131 28.06 -11.50 17.78
N HIS A 132 28.67 -11.92 16.67
CA HIS A 132 27.98 -12.01 15.37
C HIS A 132 26.91 -13.11 15.35
N GLY A 133 27.16 -14.26 15.98
CA GLY A 133 26.23 -15.38 15.97
C GLY A 133 24.89 -15.06 16.65
N THR A 134 24.93 -14.36 17.77
CA THR A 134 23.74 -13.91 18.50
C THR A 134 23.00 -12.79 17.75
N ASN A 135 23.72 -11.89 17.06
CA ASN A 135 23.09 -10.91 16.16
C ASN A 135 22.27 -11.60 15.06
N VAL A 136 22.83 -12.61 14.39
CA VAL A 136 22.14 -13.37 13.33
C VAL A 136 20.92 -14.12 13.89
N ILE A 137 21.08 -14.80 15.03
CA ILE A 137 19.98 -15.53 15.69
C ILE A 137 18.83 -14.56 16.05
N GLN A 138 19.14 -13.41 16.64
CA GLN A 138 18.16 -12.41 17.01
C GLN A 138 17.47 -11.80 15.77
N GLY A 139 18.22 -11.56 14.69
CA GLY A 139 17.68 -11.07 13.42
C GLY A 139 16.70 -12.07 12.79
N LEU A 140 17.03 -13.37 12.80
CA LEU A 140 16.14 -14.43 12.34
C LEU A 140 14.90 -14.57 13.21
N ALA A 141 15.03 -14.45 14.54
CA ALA A 141 13.88 -14.49 15.44
C ALA A 141 12.91 -13.32 15.15
N VAL A 142 13.44 -12.11 14.96
CA VAL A 142 12.65 -10.92 14.62
C VAL A 142 12.01 -11.04 13.23
N SER A 143 12.71 -11.61 12.24
CA SER A 143 12.15 -11.78 10.90
C SER A 143 11.02 -12.82 10.86
N LEU A 144 11.12 -13.89 11.65
CA LEU A 144 10.02 -14.85 11.81
C LEU A 144 8.81 -14.19 12.50
N GLU A 145 9.05 -13.35 13.51
CA GLU A 145 7.98 -12.59 14.18
C GLU A 145 7.29 -11.59 13.23
N SER A 146 8.06 -10.87 12.42
CA SER A 146 7.55 -9.75 11.61
C SER A 146 6.58 -10.17 10.51
N THR A 147 6.53 -11.45 10.15
CA THR A 147 5.58 -11.99 9.15
C THR A 147 4.17 -12.20 9.70
N ALA A 148 4.01 -12.35 11.02
CA ALA A 148 2.73 -12.71 11.63
C ALA A 148 1.67 -11.60 11.48
N LEU A 149 2.02 -10.36 11.81
CA LEU A 149 1.09 -9.23 11.74
C LEU A 149 0.66 -8.90 10.29
N PRO A 150 1.58 -8.80 9.29
CA PRO A 150 1.17 -8.63 7.90
C PRO A 150 0.27 -9.76 7.40
N ALA A 151 0.56 -11.01 7.76
CA ALA A 151 -0.28 -12.14 7.36
C ALA A 151 -1.71 -12.01 7.92
N ILE A 152 -1.86 -11.64 9.19
CA ILE A 152 -3.17 -11.41 9.82
C ILE A 152 -3.93 -10.28 9.12
N VAL A 153 -3.24 -9.17 8.82
CA VAL A 153 -3.85 -8.03 8.11
C VAL A 153 -4.33 -8.43 6.72
N ILE A 154 -3.52 -9.18 5.96
CA ILE A 154 -3.87 -9.66 4.62
C ILE A 154 -5.07 -10.62 4.69
N VAL A 155 -5.06 -11.60 5.59
CA VAL A 155 -6.16 -12.55 5.77
C VAL A 155 -7.45 -11.84 6.17
N GLY A 156 -7.37 -10.89 7.11
CA GLY A 156 -8.52 -10.07 7.51
C GLY A 156 -9.08 -9.26 6.33
N GLY A 157 -8.21 -8.64 5.53
CA GLY A 157 -8.61 -7.92 4.31
C GLY A 157 -9.27 -8.82 3.26
N ILE A 158 -8.74 -10.02 3.05
CA ILE A 158 -9.33 -11.02 2.14
C ILE A 158 -10.72 -11.42 2.62
N ILE A 159 -10.89 -11.80 3.89
CA ILE A 159 -12.19 -12.22 4.43
C ILE A 159 -13.22 -11.10 4.31
N ALA A 160 -12.86 -9.87 4.70
CA ALA A 160 -13.76 -8.73 4.65
C ALA A 160 -14.20 -8.39 3.21
N THR A 161 -13.27 -8.37 2.26
CA THR A 161 -13.56 -8.05 0.85
C THR A 161 -14.32 -9.16 0.14
N TYR A 162 -14.01 -10.42 0.46
CA TYR A 162 -14.70 -11.58 -0.11
C TYR A 162 -16.17 -11.64 0.32
N GLN A 163 -16.48 -11.30 1.57
CA GLN A 163 -17.87 -11.23 2.04
C GLN A 163 -18.69 -10.13 1.35
N LEU A 164 -18.05 -9.05 0.91
CA LEU A 164 -18.73 -7.91 0.28
C LEU A 164 -19.00 -8.12 -1.22
N ALA A 165 -18.06 -8.72 -1.95
CA ALA A 165 -18.14 -8.83 -3.41
C ALA A 165 -17.38 -10.04 -3.99
N GLY A 166 -17.18 -11.08 -3.18
CA GLY A 166 -16.46 -12.29 -3.59
C GLY A 166 -15.03 -12.02 -4.05
N LEU A 167 -14.51 -12.90 -4.90
CA LEU A 167 -13.17 -12.78 -5.47
C LEU A 167 -12.96 -11.48 -6.25
N PHE A 168 -14.03 -10.94 -6.86
CA PHE A 168 -13.96 -9.66 -7.56
C PHE A 168 -13.70 -8.51 -6.57
N GLY A 169 -14.35 -8.50 -5.41
CA GLY A 169 -14.09 -7.55 -4.32
C GLY A 169 -12.65 -7.57 -3.84
N THR A 170 -12.10 -8.75 -3.58
CA THR A 170 -10.68 -8.90 -3.20
C THR A 170 -9.74 -8.37 -4.28
N ALA A 171 -10.04 -8.60 -5.55
CA ALA A 171 -9.23 -8.07 -6.65
C ALA A 171 -9.28 -6.54 -6.76
N ILE A 172 -10.43 -5.92 -6.47
CA ILE A 172 -10.55 -4.45 -6.42
C ILE A 172 -9.78 -3.89 -5.22
N ALA A 173 -9.80 -4.55 -4.07
CA ALA A 173 -8.98 -4.17 -2.92
C ALA A 173 -7.47 -4.19 -3.27
N VAL A 174 -6.98 -5.27 -3.90
CA VAL A 174 -5.59 -5.35 -4.37
C VAL A 174 -5.28 -4.27 -5.42
N THR A 175 -6.23 -3.96 -6.31
CA THR A 175 -6.06 -2.86 -7.27
C THR A 175 -5.90 -1.52 -6.55
N ALA A 176 -6.70 -1.25 -5.52
CA ALA A 176 -6.58 -0.03 -4.72
C ALA A 176 -5.25 0.02 -3.95
N MET A 177 -4.75 -1.12 -3.44
CA MET A 177 -3.42 -1.19 -2.81
C MET A 177 -2.32 -0.77 -3.78
N LEU A 178 -2.38 -1.26 -5.03
CA LEU A 178 -1.43 -0.93 -6.09
C LEU A 178 -1.65 0.47 -6.68
N GLY A 179 -2.83 1.07 -6.52
CA GLY A 179 -3.08 2.44 -6.96
C GLY A 179 -2.11 3.45 -6.34
N LEU A 180 -1.69 3.21 -5.09
CA LEU A 180 -0.69 4.02 -4.38
C LEU A 180 0.76 3.75 -4.81
N ALA A 181 1.00 2.87 -5.79
CA ALA A 181 2.35 2.45 -6.19
C ALA A 181 3.25 3.62 -6.57
N GLY A 182 2.73 4.68 -7.20
CA GLY A 182 3.55 5.84 -7.55
C GLY A 182 4.24 6.49 -6.34
N MET A 183 3.51 6.65 -5.23
CA MET A 183 4.08 7.18 -3.99
C MET A 183 4.95 6.15 -3.27
N ILE A 184 4.51 4.88 -3.21
CA ILE A 184 5.27 3.82 -2.53
C ILE A 184 6.62 3.55 -3.22
N VAL A 185 6.67 3.50 -4.55
CA VAL A 185 7.91 3.32 -5.32
C VAL A 185 8.82 4.54 -5.15
N ALA A 186 8.28 5.75 -5.02
CA ALA A 186 9.10 6.93 -4.72
C ALA A 186 9.75 6.86 -3.33
N LEU A 187 9.04 6.34 -2.32
CA LEU A 187 9.59 6.07 -0.99
C LEU A 187 10.70 5.02 -1.03
N ASP A 188 10.52 3.97 -1.83
CA ASP A 188 11.51 2.90 -1.99
C ASP A 188 12.77 3.40 -2.71
N ALA A 189 12.61 4.16 -3.81
CA ALA A 189 13.71 4.73 -4.59
C ALA A 189 14.55 5.75 -3.80
N PHE A 190 13.99 6.38 -2.76
CA PHE A 190 14.72 7.30 -1.89
C PHE A 190 15.92 6.62 -1.19
N GLY A 191 15.79 5.35 -0.79
CA GLY A 191 16.86 4.62 -0.09
C GLY A 191 18.14 4.50 -0.92
N PRO A 192 18.11 3.85 -2.10
CA PRO A 192 19.28 3.72 -2.96
C PRO A 192 19.88 5.06 -3.41
N VAL A 193 19.05 6.08 -3.63
CA VAL A 193 19.55 7.42 -4.01
C VAL A 193 20.33 8.06 -2.86
N THR A 194 19.84 7.96 -1.63
CA THR A 194 20.53 8.53 -0.45
C THR A 194 21.77 7.76 -0.06
N ASP A 195 21.76 6.43 -0.19
CA ASP A 195 22.93 5.58 0.04
C ASP A 195 24.07 5.93 -0.94
N ASN A 196 23.77 6.02 -2.24
CA ASN A 196 24.75 6.45 -3.24
C ASN A 196 25.28 7.86 -2.98
N ALA A 197 24.43 8.80 -2.56
CA ALA A 197 24.86 10.14 -2.20
C ALA A 197 25.82 10.14 -1.00
N GLY A 198 25.56 9.30 0.02
CA GLY A 198 26.45 9.09 1.15
C GLY A 198 27.80 8.49 0.73
N GLY A 199 27.78 7.48 -0.15
CA GLY A 199 29.01 6.89 -0.69
C GLY A 199 29.86 7.88 -1.50
N ILE A 200 29.23 8.74 -2.32
CA ILE A 200 29.92 9.80 -3.06
C ILE A 200 30.56 10.80 -2.09
N ALA A 201 29.86 11.20 -1.03
CA ALA A 201 30.39 12.13 -0.02
C ALA A 201 31.62 11.57 0.70
N GLU A 202 31.57 10.29 1.10
CA GLU A 202 32.68 9.58 1.75
C GLU A 202 33.89 9.46 0.80
N MET A 203 33.67 9.04 -0.45
CA MET A 203 34.73 8.90 -1.46
C MET A 203 35.34 10.25 -1.91
N SER A 204 34.60 11.35 -1.73
CA SER A 204 35.06 12.71 -2.04
C SER A 204 35.67 13.42 -0.83
N HIS A 205 35.79 12.74 0.31
CA HIS A 205 36.30 13.29 1.58
C HIS A 205 35.61 14.61 1.98
N LEU A 206 34.30 14.70 1.78
CA LEU A 206 33.52 15.83 2.26
C LEU A 206 33.44 15.81 3.80
N SER A 207 33.03 16.93 4.40
CA SER A 207 32.85 17.01 5.85
C SER A 207 31.76 16.04 6.32
N PRO A 208 31.89 15.45 7.54
CA PRO A 208 30.79 14.77 8.23
C PRO A 208 29.57 15.69 8.42
#